data_AF-A0AAD9XH13-F1
#
_entry.id   AF-A0AAD9XH13-F1
#
_cell.length_a   1.000
_cell.length_b   1.000
_cell.length_c   1.000
_cell.angle_alpha   90.00
_cell.angle_beta   90.00
_cell.angle_gamma   90.00
#
_symmetry.space_group_name_H-M   'P 1'
#
loop_
_entity.id
_entity.type
_entity.pdbx_description
1 polymer ?
#
loop_
_entity_poly.entity_id
_entity_poly.type
_entity_poly.pdbx_seq_one_letter_code
_entity_poly.pdbx_strand_id
1 'polypeptide(L)'
;MKGLGEAVVTLIPKVKTPVRIQEFRPISLCNVIYKPITKVLANRLKIILDEVINPNQSAFVHSRLTHAKTTRNRTGLAQAI
;
A
#
# COMPACT_ATOMS: atom_id res chain seq x y z
N MET A 1 20.07 26.98 -1.09
CA MET A 1 18.91 26.11 -1.44
C MET A 1 18.30 25.59 -0.16
N LYS A 2 17.29 26.28 0.39
CA LYS A 2 16.53 25.82 1.58
C LYS A 2 15.30 25.04 1.08
N GLY A 3 14.88 24.01 1.82
CA GLY A 3 13.63 23.27 1.55
C GLY A 3 13.75 21.90 0.86
N LEU A 4 14.91 21.46 0.37
CA LEU A 4 15.00 20.19 -0.38
C LEU A 4 14.75 18.93 0.50
N GLY A 5 14.99 19.02 1.82
CA GLY A 5 14.78 17.94 2.80
C GLY A 5 13.81 18.29 3.93
N GLU A 6 13.09 19.41 3.82
CA GLU A 6 12.12 19.84 4.84
C GLU A 6 10.73 19.31 4.48
N ALA A 7 10.00 18.84 5.48
CA ALA A 7 8.62 18.40 5.35
C ALA A 7 7.74 19.17 6.34
N VAL A 8 6.65 19.75 5.84
CA VAL A 8 5.64 20.39 6.68
C VAL A 8 4.60 19.33 7.06
N VAL A 9 4.28 19.20 8.34
CA VAL A 9 3.23 18.30 8.79
C VAL A 9 1.90 19.04 8.83
N THR A 10 0.88 18.48 8.19
CA THR A 10 -0.50 18.97 8.23
C THR A 10 -1.44 17.86 8.71
N LEU A 11 -2.48 18.23 9.45
CA LEU A 11 -3.47 17.31 10.00
C LEU A 11 -4.71 17.27 9.11
N ILE A 12 -5.10 16.07 8.65
CA ILE A 12 -6.35 15.85 7.93
C ILE A 12 -7.37 15.15 8.84
N PRO A 13 -8.60 15.67 9.00
CA PRO A 13 -9.67 14.99 9.74
C PRO A 13 -10.00 13.61 9.16
N LYS A 14 -10.13 12.59 10.01
CA LYS A 14 -10.64 11.26 9.62
C LYS A 14 -12.17 11.18 9.67
N VAL A 15 -12.81 12.06 10.45
CA VAL A 15 -14.27 12.10 10.68
C VAL A 15 -14.80 13.52 10.43
N LYS A 16 -16.12 13.66 10.21
CA LYS A 16 -16.76 14.95 9.87
C LYS A 16 -16.54 16.04 10.92
N THR A 17 -16.50 15.67 12.19
CA THR A 17 -16.37 16.63 13.31
C THR A 17 -15.39 16.06 14.32
N PRO A 18 -14.07 16.30 14.15
CA PRO A 18 -13.07 15.78 15.06
C PRO A 18 -13.09 16.57 16.38
N VAL A 19 -13.14 15.85 17.49
CA VAL A 19 -13.09 16.37 18.87
C VAL A 19 -11.76 15.99 19.54
N ARG A 20 -11.16 14.86 19.14
CA ARG A 20 -9.92 14.34 19.72
C ARG A 20 -8.79 14.35 18.70
N ILE A 21 -7.55 14.57 19.16
CA ILE A 21 -6.36 14.62 18.28
C ILE A 21 -6.14 13.31 17.49
N GLN A 22 -6.56 12.17 18.05
CA GLN A 22 -6.47 10.83 17.43
C GLN A 22 -7.31 10.70 16.16
N GLU A 23 -8.31 11.57 16.00
CA GLU A 23 -9.21 11.63 14.85
C GLU A 23 -8.59 12.40 13.68
N PHE A 24 -7.38 12.93 13.83
CA PHE A 24 -6.61 13.48 12.75
C PHE A 24 -5.58 12.47 12.22
N ARG A 25 -5.30 12.54 10.93
CA ARG A 25 -4.20 11.84 10.27
C ARG A 25 -3.11 12.87 9.97
N PRO A 26 -1.89 12.73 10.50
CA PRO A 26 -0.78 13.56 10.07
C PRO A 26 -0.36 13.17 8.64
N ILE A 27 -0.15 14.17 7.79
CA ILE A 27 0.41 14.02 6.45
C ILE A 27 1.64 14.93 6.35
N SER A 28 2.75 14.36 5.91
CA SER A 28 3.97 15.11 5.61
C SER A 28 3.91 15.64 4.17
N LEU A 29 3.84 16.95 4.03
CA LEU A 29 3.96 17.68 2.77
C LEU A 29 5.44 17.95 2.52
N CYS A 30 5.99 17.23 1.55
CA CYS A 30 7.39 17.30 1.17
C CYS A 30 7.56 17.86 -0.24
N ASN A 31 8.73 18.47 -0.48
CA ASN A 31 9.11 18.90 -1.82
C ASN A 31 9.14 17.72 -2.81
N VAL A 32 8.43 17.88 -3.92
CA VAL A 32 8.09 16.81 -4.88
C VAL A 32 9.29 16.32 -5.70
N ILE A 33 10.45 17.00 -5.61
CA ILE A 33 11.63 16.77 -6.46
C ILE A 33 12.14 15.32 -6.39
N TYR A 34 12.08 14.67 -5.23
CA TYR A 34 12.52 13.27 -5.09
C TYR A 34 11.42 12.24 -5.42
N LYS A 35 10.17 12.67 -5.66
CA LYS A 35 9.06 11.77 -5.99
C LYS A 35 9.25 11.08 -7.37
N PRO A 36 9.71 11.76 -8.44
CA PRO A 36 10.06 11.10 -9.68
C PRO A 36 11.18 10.05 -9.51
N ILE A 37 12.22 10.39 -8.74
CA ILE A 37 13.36 9.48 -8.49
C ILE A 37 12.89 8.22 -7.79
N THR A 38 12.15 8.36 -6.69
CA THR A 38 11.58 7.23 -5.95
C THR A 38 10.59 6.42 -6.79
N LYS A 39 9.83 7.07 -7.69
CA LYS A 39 8.94 6.37 -8.62
C LYS A 39 9.70 5.49 -9.62
N VAL A 40 10.80 5.99 -10.19
CA VAL A 40 11.66 5.22 -11.09
C VAL A 40 12.27 4.02 -10.36
N LEU A 41 12.77 4.24 -9.14
CA LEU A 41 13.32 3.16 -8.31
C LEU A 41 12.26 2.10 -7.98
N ALA A 42 11.06 2.50 -7.57
CA ALA A 42 9.96 1.59 -7.29
C ALA A 42 9.58 0.75 -8.52
N ASN A 43 9.54 1.37 -9.71
CA ASN A 43 9.25 0.65 -10.95
C ASN A 43 10.33 -0.38 -11.30
N ARG A 44 11.62 -0.09 -11.03
CA ARG A 44 12.71 -1.05 -11.23
C ARG A 44 12.64 -2.20 -10.23
N LEU A 45 12.40 -1.89 -8.95
CA LEU A 45 12.29 -2.89 -7.89
C LEU A 45 11.11 -3.83 -8.12
N LYS A 46 10.01 -3.33 -8.69
CA LYS A 46 8.83 -4.15 -9.01
C LYS A 46 9.16 -5.42 -9.80
N ILE A 47 10.13 -5.35 -10.72
CA ILE A 47 10.53 -6.49 -11.57
C ILE A 47 11.04 -7.66 -10.74
N ILE A 48 11.85 -7.38 -9.72
CA ILE A 48 12.45 -8.39 -8.83
C ILE A 48 11.47 -8.78 -7.72
N LEU A 49 10.63 -7.83 -7.31
CA LEU A 49 9.73 -7.99 -6.18
C LEU A 49 8.67 -9.09 -6.43
N ASP A 50 8.28 -9.33 -7.68
CA ASP A 50 7.34 -10.39 -8.03
C ASP A 50 7.89 -11.81 -7.78
N GLU A 51 9.22 -11.99 -7.80
CA GLU A 51 9.91 -13.26 -7.54
C GLU A 51 10.20 -13.49 -6.04
N VAL A 52 10.34 -12.40 -5.28
CA VAL A 52 10.75 -12.45 -3.85
C VAL A 52 9.55 -12.40 -2.89
N ILE A 53 8.43 -11.79 -3.30
CA ILE A 53 7.25 -11.64 -2.43
C ILE A 53 6.47 -12.95 -2.30
N ASN A 54 6.05 -13.24 -1.06
CA ASN A 54 5.17 -14.36 -0.73
C ASN A 54 3.85 -14.29 -1.52
N PRO A 55 3.36 -15.41 -2.09
CA PRO A 55 2.10 -15.43 -2.85
C PRO A 55 0.88 -14.90 -2.09
N ASN A 56 0.87 -14.93 -0.75
CA ASN A 56 -0.20 -14.42 0.09
C ASN A 56 -0.15 -12.89 0.31
N GLN A 57 0.93 -12.22 -0.10
CA GLN A 57 1.08 -10.78 0.03
C GLN A 57 0.53 -10.07 -1.21
N SER A 58 -0.75 -9.74 -1.16
CA SER A 58 -1.50 -9.04 -2.23
C SER A 58 -1.48 -7.52 -2.12
N ALA A 59 -1.15 -6.98 -0.94
CA ALA A 59 -1.07 -5.53 -0.74
C ALA A 59 0.14 -4.93 -1.47
N PHE A 60 -0.09 -3.82 -2.18
CA PHE A 60 0.93 -3.04 -2.90
C PHE A 60 1.65 -3.75 -4.08
N VAL A 61 1.16 -4.92 -4.51
CA VAL A 61 1.63 -5.59 -5.73
C VAL A 61 0.59 -5.39 -6.84
N HIS A 62 0.94 -4.58 -7.85
CA HIS A 62 -0.01 -4.14 -8.89
C HIS A 62 -0.67 -5.30 -9.67
N SER A 63 -0.01 -6.46 -9.78
CA SER A 63 -0.55 -7.63 -10.50
C SER A 63 -1.30 -8.63 -9.60
N ARG A 64 -1.34 -8.41 -8.27
CA ARG A 64 -1.98 -9.32 -7.29
C ARG A 64 -3.18 -8.63 -6.62
N LEU A 65 -3.92 -7.82 -7.37
CA LEU A 65 -5.17 -7.24 -6.89
C LEU A 65 -6.09 -8.36 -6.39
N THR A 66 -6.44 -8.32 -5.10
CA THR A 66 -7.71 -8.61 -4.39
C THR A 66 -8.79 -9.49 -5.07
N HIS A 67 -8.42 -10.35 -6.00
CA HIS A 67 -9.17 -11.50 -6.45
C HIS A 67 -8.65 -12.66 -5.61
N ALA A 68 -8.97 -12.63 -4.31
CA ALA A 68 -9.24 -13.89 -3.65
C ALA A 68 -10.43 -14.47 -4.43
N LYS A 69 -10.15 -15.20 -5.52
CA LYS A 69 -11.09 -16.15 -6.04
C LYS A 69 -11.26 -17.14 -4.89
N THR A 70 -12.34 -16.96 -4.15
CA THR A 70 -13.03 -18.02 -3.42
C THR A 70 -13.34 -19.12 -4.43
N THR A 71 -12.34 -19.89 -4.86
CA THR A 71 -12.54 -21.25 -5.33
C THR A 71 -12.62 -22.09 -4.07
N ARG A 72 -13.74 -21.93 -3.37
CA ARG A 72 -14.28 -22.97 -2.50
C ARG A 72 -14.57 -24.13 -3.44
N ASN A 73 -13.62 -25.05 -3.59
CA ASN A 73 -13.83 -26.33 -4.26
C ASN A 73 -14.90 -27.07 -3.43
N ARG A 74 -16.17 -26.83 -3.77
CA ARG A 74 -17.32 -27.65 -3.42
C ARG A 74 -17.76 -28.37 -4.68
N THR A 75 -16.97 -29.33 -5.11
CA THR A 75 -17.42 -30.43 -5.96
C THR A 75 -16.66 -31.66 -5.51
N GLY A 76 -17.44 -32.65 -5.05
CA GLY A 76 -16.95 -33.75 -4.24
C GLY A 76 -16.00 -34.69 -4.96
N LEU A 77 -15.34 -35.53 -4.16
CA LEU A 77 -15.49 -36.98 -4.22
C LEU A 77 -14.71 -37.61 -3.05
N ALA A 78 -15.49 -38.27 -2.19
CA ALA A 78 -15.22 -39.57 -1.58
C ALA A 78 -14.11 -39.76 -0.52
N GLN A 79 -14.51 -40.62 0.43
CA GLN A 79 -13.76 -41.50 1.33
C GLN A 79 -13.57 -40.97 2.76
N ALA A 80 -13.83 -41.72 3.83
CA ALA A 80 -14.46 -43.02 4.04
C ALA A 80 -14.49 -43.22 5.57
N ILE A 81 -15.52 -43.91 6.07
CA ILE A 81 -15.70 -44.40 7.45
C ILE A 81 -16.11 -43.33 8.47
#